data_AF-Q29138-F1
#
_entry.id   AF-Q29138-F1
#
_cell.length_a   1.000
_cell.length_b   1.000
_cell.length_c   1.000
_cell.angle_alpha   90.00
_cell.angle_beta   90.00
_cell.angle_gamma   90.00
#
_symmetry.space_group_name_H-M   'P 1'
#
loop_
_entity.id
_entity.type
_entity.pdbx_description
1 polymer ?
#
loop_
_entity_poly.entity_id
_entity_poly.type
_entity_poly.pdbx_seq_one_letter_code
_entity_poly.pdbx_strand_id
1 'polypeptide(L)'
;QLEQLLLDLRMLLVRVKNYKPRRLSMMFTFKFNMPKKATELKHLQCLVEELKPLEDVLNVAPSKQNTRELISNINVTALELQGSKTPFMCEYDDKAATIEEFLNNWIAFCQSIIST
;
A
#
# COMPACT_ATOMS: atom_id res chain seq x y z
N GLN A 1 -5.46 -13.16 -8.40
CA GLN A 1 -5.71 -11.86 -7.73
C GLN A 1 -4.59 -11.48 -6.77
N LEU A 2 -4.19 -12.33 -5.82
CA LEU A 2 -3.10 -11.99 -4.88
C LEU A 2 -1.74 -11.76 -5.57
N GLU A 3 -1.40 -12.54 -6.59
CA GLU A 3 -0.21 -12.32 -7.41
C GLU A 3 -0.25 -10.98 -8.15
N GLN A 4 -1.43 -10.56 -8.62
CA GLN A 4 -1.62 -9.27 -9.28
C GLN A 4 -1.39 -8.12 -8.28
N LEU A 5 -1.97 -8.22 -7.07
CA LEU A 5 -1.72 -7.26 -6.00
C LEU A 5 -0.22 -7.14 -5.67
N LEU A 6 0.49 -8.26 -5.61
CA LEU A 6 1.95 -8.29 -5.40
C LEU A 6 2.70 -7.56 -6.53
N LEU A 7 2.31 -7.79 -7.79
CA LEU A 7 2.93 -7.13 -8.95
C LEU A 7 2.70 -5.62 -8.92
N ASP A 8 1.49 -5.18 -8.62
CA ASP A 8 1.14 -3.76 -8.59
C ASP A 8 1.87 -3.03 -7.44
N LEU A 9 1.95 -3.63 -6.25
CA LEU A 9 2.72 -3.10 -5.12
C LEU A 9 4.22 -2.98 -5.45
N ARG A 10 4.80 -3.99 -6.12
CA ARG A 10 6.20 -3.93 -6.57
C ARG A 10 6.43 -2.85 -7.61
N MET A 11 5.51 -2.71 -8.57
CA MET A 11 5.59 -1.65 -9.57
C MET A 11 5.52 -0.26 -8.92
N LEU A 12 4.67 -0.10 -7.91
CA LEU A 12 4.56 1.14 -7.15
C LEU A 12 5.86 1.45 -6.38
N LEU A 13 6.44 0.45 -5.71
CA LEU A 13 7.72 0.60 -4.99
C LEU A 13 8.86 1.05 -5.91
N VAL A 14 8.96 0.44 -7.10
CA VAL A 14 9.97 0.84 -8.10
C VAL A 14 9.79 2.30 -8.50
N ARG A 15 8.54 2.76 -8.70
CA ARG A 15 8.27 4.17 -9.01
C ARG A 15 8.63 5.10 -7.86
N VAL A 16 8.28 4.71 -6.64
CA VAL A 16 8.60 5.46 -5.42
C VAL A 16 10.10 5.65 -5.26
N LYS A 17 10.90 4.60 -5.49
CA LYS A 17 12.37 4.68 -5.42
C LYS A 17 13.01 5.52 -6.52
N ASN A 18 12.37 5.59 -7.69
CA ASN A 18 12.86 6.35 -8.84
C ASN A 18 12.54 7.85 -8.78
N TYR A 19 11.76 8.27 -7.79
CA TYR A 19 11.46 9.67 -7.59
C TYR A 19 12.71 10.46 -7.12
N LYS A 20 13.04 11.55 -7.83
CA LYS A 20 14.23 12.36 -7.51
C LYS A 20 14.13 13.00 -6.12
N PRO A 21 15.15 12.88 -5.24
CA PRO A 21 15.12 13.36 -3.86
C PRO A 21 14.79 14.85 -3.69
N ARG A 22 15.19 15.71 -4.64
CA ARG A 22 15.03 17.17 -4.54
C ARG A 22 13.61 17.69 -4.71
N ARG A 23 12.62 16.86 -5.07
CA ARG A 23 11.25 17.32 -5.38
C ARG A 23 10.17 16.83 -4.42
N LEU A 24 10.50 16.03 -3.40
CA LEU A 24 9.51 15.18 -2.71
C LEU A 24 9.71 15.08 -1.19
N SER A 25 10.17 16.15 -0.53
CA SER A 25 10.37 16.11 0.94
C SER A 25 9.11 15.64 1.69
N MET A 26 7.93 16.13 1.30
CA MET A 26 6.65 15.74 1.91
C MET A 26 6.31 14.26 1.74
N MET A 27 6.66 13.64 0.60
CA MET A 27 6.40 12.22 0.35
C MET A 27 7.21 11.31 1.27
N PHE A 28 8.48 11.67 1.51
CA PHE A 28 9.36 10.87 2.36
C PHE A 28 9.14 11.13 3.85
N THR A 29 8.55 12.28 4.23
CA THR A 29 8.20 12.57 5.62
C THR A 29 6.82 12.08 6.01
N PHE A 30 5.92 11.80 5.06
CA PHE A 30 4.61 11.24 5.37
C PHE A 30 4.76 9.86 6.02
N LYS A 31 3.89 9.59 6.98
CA LYS A 31 3.92 8.38 7.78
C LYS A 31 2.59 7.65 7.64
N PHE A 32 2.67 6.37 7.29
CA PHE A 32 1.53 5.47 7.10
C PHE A 32 1.33 4.62 8.35
N ASN A 33 0.08 4.33 8.69
CA ASN A 33 -0.20 3.39 9.77
C ASN A 33 -0.03 1.96 9.25
N MET A 34 0.60 1.11 10.07
CA MET A 34 0.76 -0.30 9.77
C MET A 34 -0.03 -1.12 10.78
N PRO A 35 -0.75 -2.18 10.38
CA PRO A 35 -1.37 -3.08 11.34
C PRO A 35 -0.30 -3.77 12.21
N LYS A 36 -0.59 -3.98 13.50
CA LYS A 36 0.28 -4.75 14.41
C LYS A 36 0.58 -6.15 13.88
N LYS A 37 -0.37 -6.73 13.15
CA LYS A 37 -0.26 -8.04 12.52
C LYS A 37 -1.08 -8.08 11.23
N ALA A 38 -0.47 -8.59 10.16
CA ALA A 38 -1.15 -8.90 8.90
C ALA A 38 -0.79 -10.33 8.49
N THR A 39 -1.72 -11.28 8.67
CA THR A 39 -1.51 -12.72 8.37
C THR A 39 -2.67 -13.38 7.65
N GLU A 40 -3.74 -12.63 7.39
CA GLU A 40 -4.98 -13.11 6.78
C GLU A 40 -5.48 -12.06 5.78
N LEU A 41 -6.21 -12.48 4.74
CA LEU A 41 -6.69 -11.58 3.69
C LEU A 41 -7.58 -10.44 4.22
N LYS A 42 -8.31 -10.64 5.32
CA LYS A 42 -9.12 -9.58 5.95
C LYS A 42 -8.30 -8.35 6.38
N HIS A 43 -7.00 -8.51 6.64
CA HIS A 43 -6.13 -7.39 7.00
C HIS A 43 -5.87 -6.45 5.83
N LEU A 44 -6.16 -6.86 4.58
CA LEU A 44 -6.07 -5.96 3.41
C LEU A 44 -6.98 -4.73 3.54
N GLN A 45 -7.98 -4.76 4.42
CA GLN A 45 -8.73 -3.57 4.81
C GLN A 45 -7.81 -2.42 5.28
N CYS A 46 -6.73 -2.75 6.00
CA CYS A 46 -5.77 -1.75 6.50
C CYS A 46 -4.90 -1.18 5.39
N LEU A 47 -4.66 -1.95 4.33
CA LEU A 47 -4.05 -1.42 3.11
C LEU A 47 -5.00 -0.41 2.47
N VAL A 48 -6.27 -0.81 2.26
CA VAL A 48 -7.29 0.01 1.61
C VAL A 48 -7.48 1.36 2.29
N GLU A 49 -7.52 1.40 3.62
CA GLU A 49 -7.66 2.65 4.40
C GLU A 49 -6.49 3.63 4.18
N GLU A 50 -5.28 3.11 3.96
CA GLU A 50 -4.06 3.89 3.74
C GLU A 50 -3.79 4.20 2.25
N LEU A 51 -4.54 3.61 1.31
CA LEU A 51 -4.37 3.88 -0.13
C LEU A 51 -4.73 5.31 -0.52
N LYS A 52 -5.72 5.92 0.14
CA LYS A 52 -6.10 7.31 -0.14
C LYS A 52 -5.00 8.30 0.29
N PRO A 53 -4.49 8.24 1.53
CA PRO A 53 -3.29 8.99 1.90
C PRO A 53 -2.10 8.76 0.95
N LEU A 54 -1.91 7.51 0.50
CA LEU A 54 -0.85 7.16 -0.45
C LEU A 54 -1.04 7.85 -1.80
N GLU A 55 -2.28 7.88 -2.32
CA GLU A 55 -2.63 8.59 -3.54
C GLU A 55 -2.36 10.10 -3.41
N ASP A 56 -2.80 10.72 -2.33
CA ASP A 56 -2.62 12.15 -2.08
C ASP A 56 -1.14 12.52 -2.03
N VAL A 57 -0.34 11.72 -1.33
CA VAL A 57 1.12 11.89 -1.24
C VAL A 57 1.80 11.75 -2.60
N LEU A 58 1.36 10.79 -3.42
CA LEU A 58 1.94 10.53 -4.73
C LEU A 58 1.44 11.51 -5.82
N ASN A 59 0.26 12.10 -5.64
CA ASN A 59 -0.31 13.13 -6.52
C ASN A 59 0.47 14.46 -6.48
N VAL A 60 1.27 14.68 -5.43
CA VAL A 60 2.24 15.79 -5.34
C VAL A 60 3.39 15.59 -6.34
N ALA A 61 3.66 14.36 -6.77
CA ALA A 61 4.72 14.06 -7.73
C ALA A 61 4.29 14.34 -9.18
N PRO A 62 5.21 14.79 -10.07
CA PRO A 62 4.87 15.18 -11.44
C PRO A 62 4.39 14.03 -12.36
N SER A 63 4.57 12.75 -12.00
CA SER A 63 4.03 11.60 -12.77
C SER A 63 2.61 11.24 -12.32
N LYS A 64 1.68 12.14 -12.63
CA LYS A 64 0.30 12.13 -12.10
C LYS A 64 -0.60 11.03 -12.68
N GLN A 65 -0.45 10.69 -13.96
CA GLN A 65 -1.45 9.87 -14.66
C GLN A 65 -1.33 8.38 -14.34
N ASN A 66 -0.11 7.83 -14.38
CA ASN A 66 0.06 6.37 -14.24
C ASN A 66 -0.03 5.88 -12.79
N THR A 67 0.15 6.77 -11.80
CA THR A 67 0.17 6.37 -10.38
C THR A 67 -1.23 6.22 -9.80
N ARG A 68 -2.15 7.09 -10.21
CA ARG A 68 -3.56 7.04 -9.80
C ARG A 68 -4.25 5.77 -10.26
N GLU A 69 -4.04 5.39 -11.52
CA GLU A 69 -4.58 4.14 -12.08
C GLU A 69 -4.02 2.92 -11.34
N LEU A 70 -2.72 2.92 -11.04
CA LEU A 70 -2.08 1.84 -10.29
C LEU A 70 -2.67 1.71 -8.87
N ILE A 71 -2.88 2.82 -8.16
CA ILE A 71 -3.50 2.80 -6.83
C ILE A 71 -4.95 2.34 -6.89
N SER A 72 -5.69 2.77 -7.92
CA SER A 72 -7.07 2.29 -8.14
C SER A 72 -7.11 0.77 -8.36
N ASN A 73 -6.18 0.21 -9.15
CA ASN A 73 -6.10 -1.23 -9.39
C ASN A 73 -5.75 -2.01 -8.11
N ILE A 74 -4.83 -1.47 -7.29
CA ILE A 74 -4.50 -2.03 -5.97
C ILE A 74 -5.74 -2.03 -5.08
N ASN A 75 -6.49 -0.92 -5.03
CA ASN A 75 -7.70 -0.81 -4.20
C ASN A 75 -8.76 -1.84 -4.58
N VAL A 76 -9.09 -1.93 -5.87
CA VAL A 76 -10.07 -2.90 -6.39
C VAL A 76 -9.64 -4.33 -6.04
N THR A 77 -8.38 -4.68 -6.32
CA THR A 77 -7.86 -6.03 -6.07
C THR A 77 -7.85 -6.36 -4.57
N ALA A 78 -7.48 -5.41 -3.71
CA ALA A 78 -7.47 -5.61 -2.26
C ALA A 78 -8.88 -5.79 -1.69
N LEU A 79 -9.86 -5.01 -2.16
CA LEU A 79 -11.27 -5.13 -1.77
C LEU A 79 -11.89 -6.46 -2.21
N GLU A 80 -11.53 -6.96 -3.39
CA GLU A 80 -11.96 -8.29 -3.85
C GLU A 80 -11.36 -9.40 -2.98
N LEU A 81 -10.07 -9.30 -2.64
CA LEU A 81 -9.35 -10.30 -1.87
C LEU A 81 -9.75 -10.36 -0.40
N GLN A 82 -10.10 -9.24 0.23
CA GLN A 82 -10.43 -9.25 1.66
C GLN A 82 -11.70 -10.05 1.97
N GLY A 83 -12.59 -10.22 0.98
CA GLY A 83 -13.72 -11.16 1.01
C GLY A 83 -14.85 -10.89 2.02
N SER A 84 -14.65 -10.03 3.03
CA SER A 84 -15.63 -9.82 4.10
C SER A 84 -16.50 -8.58 3.87
N LYS A 85 -17.83 -8.75 3.98
CA LYS A 85 -18.82 -7.66 4.10
C LYS A 85 -18.90 -7.06 5.51
N THR A 86 -18.33 -7.74 6.50
CA THR A 86 -18.29 -7.27 7.89
C THR A 86 -17.19 -6.23 8.07
N PRO A 87 -17.45 -5.11 8.79
CA PRO A 87 -16.41 -4.13 9.10
C PRO A 87 -15.28 -4.80 9.89
N PHE A 88 -14.07 -4.83 9.31
CA PHE A 88 -12.86 -5.18 10.03
C PHE A 88 -12.21 -3.87 10.47
N MET A 89 -12.00 -3.69 11.78
CA MET A 89 -11.31 -2.53 12.32
C MET A 89 -9.81 -2.84 12.40
N CYS A 90 -9.00 -1.98 11.81
CA CYS A 90 -7.56 -2.13 11.80
C CYS A 90 -6.93 -1.81 13.17
N GLU A 91 -6.22 -2.78 13.72
CA GLU A 91 -5.39 -2.58 14.91
C GLU A 91 -3.98 -2.14 14.48
N TYR A 92 -3.72 -0.84 14.56
CA TYR A 92 -2.46 -0.24 14.13
C TYR A 92 -1.36 -0.33 15.20
N ASP A 93 -0.12 -0.45 14.74
CA ASP A 93 1.10 -0.31 15.53
C ASP A 93 1.28 1.16 15.94
N ASP A 94 1.91 1.39 17.08
CA ASP A 94 2.27 2.73 17.57
C ASP A 94 3.35 3.38 16.68
N LYS A 95 4.11 2.55 15.95
CA LYS A 95 5.14 3.02 15.00
C LYS A 95 4.58 3.15 13.60
N ALA A 96 4.55 4.38 13.11
CA ALA A 96 4.20 4.67 11.74
C ALA A 96 5.37 4.43 10.77
N ALA A 97 5.06 3.99 9.54
CA ALA A 97 6.01 3.57 8.52
C ALA A 97 6.24 4.66 7.47
N THR A 98 7.46 4.71 6.91
CA THR A 98 7.72 5.44 5.65
C THR A 98 7.00 4.76 4.47
N ILE A 99 6.86 5.45 3.35
CA ILE A 99 6.26 4.87 2.12
C ILE A 99 6.96 3.58 1.66
N GLU A 100 8.29 3.50 1.80
CA GLU A 100 9.03 2.29 1.42
C GLU A 100 8.79 1.14 2.38
N GLU A 101 8.83 1.40 3.69
CA GLU A 101 8.52 0.38 4.71
C GLU A 101 7.08 -0.12 4.57
N PHE A 102 6.13 0.79 4.35
CA PHE A 102 4.72 0.47 4.09
C PHE A 102 4.58 -0.50 2.92
N LEU A 103 5.14 -0.16 1.75
CA LEU A 103 5.05 -1.00 0.56
C LEU A 103 5.78 -2.34 0.73
N ASN A 104 6.97 -2.35 1.34
CA ASN A 104 7.72 -3.59 1.58
C ASN A 104 6.98 -4.55 2.51
N ASN A 105 6.32 -4.03 3.55
CA ASN A 105 5.55 -4.86 4.47
C ASN A 105 4.34 -5.51 3.81
N TRP A 106 3.61 -4.78 2.95
CA TRP A 106 2.50 -5.35 2.18
C TRP A 106 2.96 -6.34 1.11
N ILE A 107 4.12 -6.10 0.50
CA ILE A 107 4.76 -7.07 -0.41
C ILE A 107 5.10 -8.36 0.34
N ALA A 108 5.73 -8.25 1.51
CA ALA A 108 6.08 -9.40 2.35
C ALA A 108 4.83 -10.16 2.81
N PHE A 109 3.76 -9.46 3.17
CA PHE A 109 2.45 -10.07 3.46
C PHE A 109 1.95 -10.91 2.28
N CYS A 110 1.87 -10.34 1.08
CA CYS A 110 1.41 -11.08 -0.10
C CYS A 110 2.28 -12.32 -0.37
N GLN A 111 3.61 -12.19 -0.26
CA GLN A 111 4.55 -13.31 -0.44
C GLN A 111 4.34 -14.42 0.60
N SER A 112 4.09 -14.05 1.86
CA SER A 112 3.82 -15.01 2.94
C SER A 112 2.57 -15.81 2.65
N ILE A 113 1.48 -15.16 2.23
CA ILE A 113 0.22 -15.85 1.91
C ILE A 113 0.37 -16.76 0.69
N ILE A 114 1.10 -16.34 -0.35
CA ILE A 114 1.35 -17.18 -1.55
C ILE A 114 2.20 -18.42 -1.21
N SER A 115 3.11 -18.28 -0.25
CA SER A 115 4.04 -19.35 0.14
C SER A 115 3.45 -20.33 1.16
N THR A 116 2.20 -20.11 1.59
CA THR A 116 1.44 -20.98 2.51
C THR A 116 0.60 -21.95 1.71
#